data_AF-A0A1F6NWG1-F1
#
_entry.id   AF-A0A1F6NWG1-F1
#
_cell.length_a   1.000
_cell.length_b   1.000
_cell.length_c   1.000
_cell.angle_alpha   90.00
_cell.angle_beta   90.00
_cell.angle_gamma   90.00
#
_symmetry.space_group_name_H-M   'P 1'
#
loop_
_entity.id
_entity.type
_entity.pdbx_description
1 polymer ?
#
loop_
_entity_poly.entity_id
_entity_poly.type
_entity_poly.pdbx_seq_one_letter_code
_entity_poly.pdbx_strand_id
1 'polypeptide(L)'
;MAITMINPTELKQHSFFESHCWAKLKAIIFCAVAWHGKNADNAELIKVTSLDFAETDELIQEIKADYDFIRNKLIKKGFKSLTGTDGKWIQARTKGAGHGSTSRAFYARTSLVKKIFETAK
;
A
#
# COMPACT_ATOMS: atom_id res chain seq x y z
N MET A 1 5.62 -0.91 2.95
CA MET A 1 5.62 0.56 2.75
C MET A 1 4.20 1.10 2.96
N ALA A 2 4.01 2.20 3.70
CA ALA A 2 2.69 2.83 3.80
C ALA A 2 2.34 3.53 2.48
N ILE A 3 1.10 3.39 1.99
CA ILE A 3 0.64 3.97 0.73
C ILE A 3 -0.23 5.21 1.03
N THR A 4 -1.38 4.98 1.66
CA THR A 4 -2.32 6.05 2.06
C THR A 4 -3.23 5.58 3.20
N MET A 5 -3.82 6.51 3.93
CA MET A 5 -4.82 6.21 4.97
C MET A 5 -6.10 5.62 4.34
N ILE A 6 -6.77 4.72 5.05
CA ILE A 6 -8.08 4.22 4.64
C ILE A 6 -9.15 5.15 5.22
N ASN A 7 -9.84 5.88 4.35
CA ASN A 7 -11.07 6.57 4.67
C ASN A 7 -12.27 5.64 4.37
N PRO A 8 -13.07 5.23 5.37
CA PRO A 8 -14.18 4.30 5.15
C PRO A 8 -15.26 4.82 4.20
N THR A 9 -15.50 6.13 4.15
CA THR A 9 -16.51 6.73 3.28
C THR A 9 -16.05 6.67 1.84
N GLU A 10 -14.82 7.12 1.59
CA GLU A 10 -14.19 7.11 0.26
C GLU A 10 -14.03 5.68 -0.28
N LEU A 11 -13.52 4.75 0.54
CA LEU A 11 -13.31 3.36 0.14
C LEU A 11 -14.62 2.69 -0.30
N LYS A 12 -15.77 3.08 0.26
CA LYS A 12 -17.08 2.58 -0.19
C LYS A 12 -17.50 3.19 -1.52
N GLN A 13 -17.17 4.45 -1.77
CA GLN A 13 -17.64 5.22 -2.92
C GLN A 13 -16.86 4.92 -4.20
N HIS A 14 -15.54 4.82 -4.11
CA HIS A 14 -14.68 4.79 -5.30
C HIS A 14 -14.17 3.39 -5.64
N SER A 15 -14.20 3.07 -6.94
CA SER A 15 -13.50 1.90 -7.48
C SER A 15 -11.98 2.09 -7.38
N PHE A 16 -11.21 1.02 -7.58
CA PHE A 16 -9.75 1.10 -7.43
C PHE A 16 -9.11 2.19 -8.29
N PHE A 17 -9.41 2.26 -9.59
CA PHE A 17 -8.81 3.25 -10.51
C PHE A 17 -9.33 4.68 -10.33
N GLU A 18 -10.30 4.90 -9.45
CA GLU A 18 -10.79 6.23 -9.06
C GLU A 18 -10.34 6.61 -7.64
N SER A 19 -9.64 5.72 -6.95
CA SER A 19 -9.31 5.86 -5.53
C SER A 19 -8.03 6.67 -5.28
N HIS A 20 -7.89 7.24 -4.07
CA HIS A 20 -6.60 7.78 -3.64
C HIS A 20 -5.49 6.72 -3.56
N CYS A 21 -5.82 5.45 -3.35
CA CYS A 21 -4.82 4.37 -3.37
C CYS A 21 -4.17 4.26 -4.75
N TRP A 22 -4.97 4.21 -5.81
CA TRP A 22 -4.47 4.22 -7.18
C TRP A 22 -3.70 5.50 -7.52
N ALA A 23 -4.22 6.67 -7.14
CA ALA A 23 -3.53 7.93 -7.40
C ALA A 23 -2.12 7.99 -6.81
N LYS A 24 -1.86 7.27 -5.71
CA LYS A 24 -0.52 7.14 -5.08
C LYS A 24 0.34 6.02 -5.67
N LEU A 25 -0.26 5.04 -6.34
CA LEU A 25 0.44 3.89 -6.91
C LEU A 25 0.75 4.04 -8.39
N LYS A 26 -0.09 4.78 -9.15
CA LYS A 26 0.00 4.86 -10.61
C LYS A 26 1.39 5.24 -11.13
N ALA A 27 2.03 6.20 -10.46
CA ALA A 27 3.38 6.63 -10.78
C ALA A 27 4.13 6.91 -9.47
N ILE A 28 5.27 6.27 -9.27
CA ILE A 28 6.01 6.34 -8.00
C ILE A 28 7.51 6.20 -8.23
N ILE A 29 8.29 6.94 -7.43
CA ILE A 29 9.75 6.82 -7.35
C ILE A 29 10.08 6.11 -6.04
N PHE A 30 10.87 5.04 -6.13
CA PHE A 30 11.41 4.33 -5.00
C PHE A 30 12.88 4.68 -4.79
N CYS A 31 13.19 5.17 -3.59
CA CYS A 31 14.54 5.43 -3.13
C CYS A 31 14.90 4.40 -2.05
N ALA A 32 15.62 3.35 -2.41
CA ALA A 32 16.14 2.37 -1.46
C ALA A 32 17.35 2.95 -0.74
N VAL A 33 17.25 3.07 0.58
CA VAL A 33 18.32 3.57 1.45
C VAL A 33 18.84 2.46 2.36
N ALA A 34 20.15 2.44 2.60
CA ALA A 34 20.77 1.52 3.55
C ALA A 34 20.24 1.76 4.97
N TRP A 35 19.97 0.68 5.69
CA TRP A 35 19.57 0.77 7.09
C TRP A 35 20.78 0.56 8.00
N HIS A 36 21.25 1.63 8.64
CA HIS A 36 22.37 1.60 9.58
C HIS A 36 21.95 1.61 11.05
N GLY A 37 20.67 1.34 11.34
CA GLY A 37 20.12 1.35 12.69
C GLY A 37 19.35 2.63 13.02
N LYS A 38 18.79 2.65 14.24
CA LYS A 38 17.97 3.77 14.72
C LYS A 38 18.87 4.95 15.05
N ASN A 39 18.47 6.16 14.64
CA ASN A 39 19.23 7.41 14.84
C ASN A 39 20.63 7.37 14.22
N ALA A 40 20.79 6.71 13.07
CA ALA A 40 22.05 6.75 12.34
C ALA A 40 22.36 8.18 11.86
N ASP A 41 23.61 8.61 12.03
CA ASP A 41 24.07 9.95 11.64
C ASP A 41 24.32 10.07 10.13
N ASN A 42 24.25 8.95 9.39
CA ASN A 42 24.39 8.87 7.96
C ASN A 42 23.30 7.99 7.32
N ALA A 43 23.03 8.24 6.04
CA ALA A 43 22.20 7.39 5.21
C ALA A 43 22.82 7.29 3.81
N GLU A 44 22.77 6.09 3.22
CA GLU A 44 23.28 5.83 1.88
C GLU A 44 22.12 5.49 0.95
N LEU A 45 22.00 6.20 -0.18
CA LEU A 45 21.05 5.88 -1.23
C LEU A 45 21.64 4.78 -2.12
N ILE A 46 21.08 3.57 -2.01
CA ILE A 46 21.58 2.37 -2.72
C ILE A 46 21.06 2.33 -4.15
N LYS A 47 19.76 2.58 -4.33
CA LYS A 47 19.11 2.47 -5.65
C LYS A 47 17.93 3.41 -5.74
N VAL A 48 17.80 4.07 -6.88
CA VAL A 48 16.58 4.77 -7.29
C VAL A 48 15.96 3.98 -8.43
N THR A 49 14.65 3.81 -8.38
CA THR A 49 13.89 3.27 -9.50
C THR A 49 12.52 3.94 -9.56
N SER A 50 11.88 3.88 -10.72
CA SER A 50 10.55 4.45 -10.93
C SER A 50 9.63 3.42 -11.54
N LEU A 51 8.35 3.53 -11.21
CA LEU A 51 7.29 2.80 -11.89
C LEU A 51 6.26 3.79 -12.40
N ASP A 52 5.73 3.46 -13.57
CA ASP A 52 4.58 4.09 -14.19
C ASP A 52 3.68 2.95 -14.67
N PHE A 53 2.64 2.66 -13.88
CA PHE A 53 1.72 1.56 -14.14
C PHE A 53 0.64 1.99 -15.13
N ALA A 54 0.41 1.17 -16.14
CA ALA A 54 -0.82 1.19 -16.91
C ALA A 54 -1.91 0.42 -16.17
N GLU A 55 -3.18 0.82 -16.34
CA GLU A 55 -4.31 0.08 -15.75
C GLU A 55 -4.34 -1.39 -16.21
N THR A 56 -3.78 -1.71 -17.38
CA THR A 56 -3.74 -3.07 -17.94
C THR A 56 -2.61 -3.95 -17.37
N ASP A 57 -1.71 -3.41 -16.56
CA ASP A 57 -0.58 -4.19 -16.05
C ASP A 57 -1.04 -5.32 -15.12
N GLU A 58 -0.48 -6.52 -15.30
CA GLU A 58 -0.89 -7.70 -14.53
C GLU A 58 -0.77 -7.48 -13.02
N LEU A 59 0.37 -6.92 -12.57
CA LEU A 59 0.59 -6.62 -11.16
C LEU A 59 -0.43 -5.62 -10.61
N ILE A 60 -0.84 -4.62 -11.40
CA ILE A 60 -1.82 -3.63 -10.93
C ILE A 60 -3.22 -4.24 -10.83
N GLN A 61 -3.58 -5.15 -11.73
CA GLN A 61 -4.83 -5.89 -11.67
C GLN A 61 -4.88 -6.80 -10.43
N GLU A 62 -3.76 -7.41 -10.04
CA GLU A 62 -3.69 -8.15 -8.78
C GLU A 62 -3.84 -7.24 -7.54
N ILE A 63 -3.23 -6.04 -7.56
CA ILE A 63 -3.40 -5.05 -6.48
C ILE A 63 -4.84 -4.54 -6.41
N LYS A 64 -5.50 -4.36 -7.56
CA LYS A 64 -6.93 -4.04 -7.63
C LYS A 64 -7.77 -5.11 -6.95
N ALA A 65 -7.47 -6.40 -7.17
CA ALA A 65 -8.19 -7.49 -6.52
C ALA A 65 -8.09 -7.44 -4.99
N ASP A 66 -6.91 -7.10 -4.45
CA ASP A 66 -6.74 -6.86 -3.00
C ASP A 66 -7.53 -5.66 -2.50
N TYR A 67 -7.50 -4.54 -3.23
CA TYR A 67 -8.30 -3.36 -2.90
C TYR A 67 -9.78 -3.70 -2.85
N ASP A 68 -10.29 -4.39 -3.86
CA ASP A 68 -11.69 -4.78 -3.97
C ASP A 68 -12.07 -5.76 -2.86
N PHE A 69 -11.18 -6.70 -2.49
CA PHE A 69 -11.36 -7.58 -1.34
C PHE A 69 -11.51 -6.77 -0.03
N ILE A 70 -10.59 -5.83 0.24
CA ILE A 70 -10.62 -4.98 1.43
C ILE A 70 -11.87 -4.10 1.45
N ARG A 71 -12.21 -3.48 0.31
CA ARG A 71 -13.43 -2.68 0.13
C ARG A 71 -14.69 -3.49 0.43
N ASN A 72 -14.80 -4.68 -0.15
CA ASN A 72 -15.95 -5.56 0.06
C ASN A 72 -16.06 -6.02 1.51
N LYS A 73 -14.93 -6.32 2.17
CA LYS A 73 -14.90 -6.65 3.60
C LYS A 73 -15.37 -5.48 4.45
N LEU A 74 -14.93 -4.25 4.16
CA LEU A 74 -15.41 -3.03 4.82
C LEU A 74 -16.94 -2.89 4.67
N ILE A 75 -17.47 -3.03 3.45
CA ILE A 75 -18.91 -2.86 3.18
C ILE A 75 -19.73 -3.90 3.95
N LYS A 76 -19.30 -5.17 3.95
CA LYS A 76 -20.08 -6.28 4.51
C LYS A 76 -19.92 -6.44 6.02
N LYS A 77 -18.73 -6.18 6.56
CA LYS A 77 -18.35 -6.52 7.95
C LYS A 77 -17.94 -5.30 8.79
N GLY A 78 -17.91 -4.12 8.19
CA GLY A 78 -17.55 -2.88 8.86
C GLY A 78 -16.04 -2.67 9.03
N PHE A 79 -15.66 -1.44 9.39
CA PHE A 79 -14.27 -1.00 9.40
C PHE A 79 -13.38 -1.73 10.41
N LYS A 80 -13.92 -2.09 11.57
CA LYS A 80 -13.18 -2.83 12.61
C LYS A 80 -12.76 -4.23 12.17
N SER A 81 -13.42 -4.80 11.15
CA SER A 81 -13.07 -6.11 10.61
C SER A 81 -11.80 -6.10 9.75
N LEU A 82 -11.31 -4.92 9.32
CA LEU A 82 -10.11 -4.80 8.50
C LEU A 82 -8.85 -5.13 9.31
N THR A 83 -7.97 -5.96 8.73
CA THR A 83 -6.80 -6.51 9.40
C THR A 83 -5.58 -6.55 8.48
N GLY A 84 -4.38 -6.62 9.07
CA GLY A 84 -3.13 -6.78 8.31
C GLY A 84 -2.99 -8.12 7.60
N THR A 85 -3.92 -9.06 7.79
CA THR A 85 -3.98 -10.30 7.01
C THR A 85 -4.70 -10.12 5.68
N ASP A 86 -5.37 -8.99 5.46
CA ASP A 86 -6.11 -8.74 4.23
C ASP A 86 -5.16 -8.49 3.06
N GLY A 87 -5.49 -9.07 1.90
CA GLY A 87 -4.78 -8.90 0.62
C GLY A 87 -3.39 -9.55 0.53
N LYS A 88 -2.98 -9.88 -0.71
CA LYS A 88 -1.74 -10.55 -1.10
C LYS A 88 -0.55 -9.60 -1.28
N TRP A 89 -0.80 -8.40 -1.80
CA TRP A 89 0.16 -7.36 -2.16
C TRP A 89 -0.02 -6.10 -1.32
N ILE A 90 -1.26 -5.65 -1.16
CA ILE A 90 -1.61 -4.55 -0.25
C ILE A 90 -2.48 -5.04 0.91
N GLN A 91 -2.35 -4.39 2.06
CA GLN A 91 -3.00 -4.81 3.31
C GLN A 91 -3.50 -3.61 4.13
N ALA A 92 -4.55 -3.84 4.93
CA ALA A 92 -5.13 -2.83 5.81
C ALA A 92 -4.55 -2.93 7.25
N ARG A 93 -3.41 -2.28 7.52
CA ARG A 93 -2.80 -2.31 8.87
C ARG A 93 -3.17 -1.10 9.71
N THR A 94 -3.16 -1.29 11.04
CA THR A 94 -3.27 -0.19 12.02
C THR A 94 -2.18 0.84 11.76
N LYS A 95 -2.55 2.13 11.73
CA LYS A 95 -1.60 3.25 11.73
C LYS A 95 -1.63 3.94 13.10
N GLY A 96 -0.46 4.19 13.69
CA GLY A 96 -0.32 4.87 14.98
C GLY A 96 0.33 4.01 16.06
N ALA A 97 0.68 4.63 17.20
CA ALA A 97 1.54 4.06 18.24
C ALA A 97 0.91 2.98 19.14
N GLY A 98 -0.16 2.30 18.69
CA GLY A 98 -0.72 1.15 19.43
C GLY A 98 -1.59 1.48 20.66
N HIS A 99 -1.72 2.75 21.07
CA HIS A 99 -2.53 3.17 22.23
C HIS A 99 -3.98 3.52 21.86
N GLY A 100 -4.75 2.55 21.33
CA GLY A 100 -6.17 2.74 21.01
C GLY A 100 -6.46 3.34 19.62
N SER A 101 -5.44 3.56 18.78
CA SER A 101 -5.66 4.00 17.40
C SER A 101 -6.42 2.92 16.62
N THR A 102 -7.61 3.27 16.15
CA THR A 102 -8.45 2.44 15.29
C THR A 102 -8.20 2.69 13.81
N SER A 103 -7.41 3.72 13.47
CA SER A 103 -7.16 4.11 12.10
C SER A 103 -6.38 3.03 11.33
N ARG A 104 -6.66 2.92 10.04
CA ARG A 104 -6.05 1.95 9.13
C ARG A 104 -5.42 2.69 7.95
N ALA A 105 -4.37 2.11 7.40
CA ALA A 105 -3.78 2.55 6.14
C ALA A 105 -3.58 1.35 5.21
N PHE A 106 -3.61 1.60 3.90
CA PHE A 106 -3.08 0.67 2.92
C PHE A 106 -1.57 0.63 3.05
N TYR A 107 -1.02 -0.57 3.21
CA TYR A 107 0.41 -0.82 3.17
C TYR A 107 0.72 -1.79 2.04
N ALA A 108 1.72 -1.48 1.23
CA ALA A 108 2.40 -2.47 0.41
C ALA A 108 3.13 -3.47 1.31
N ARG A 109 2.90 -4.76 1.10
CA ARG A 109 3.69 -5.84 1.70
C ARG A 109 5.12 -5.81 1.16
N THR A 110 6.03 -6.42 1.91
CA THR A 110 7.43 -6.56 1.50
C THR A 110 7.57 -7.34 0.19
N SER A 111 6.69 -8.31 -0.05
CA SER A 111 6.60 -9.04 -1.33
C SER A 111 6.32 -8.11 -2.52
N LEU A 112 5.39 -7.16 -2.37
CA LEU A 112 5.11 -6.18 -3.42
C LEU A 112 6.32 -5.29 -3.68
N VAL A 113 6.94 -4.76 -2.61
CA VAL A 113 8.13 -3.91 -2.75
C VAL A 113 9.27 -4.68 -3.43
N LYS A 114 9.51 -5.93 -3.04
CA LYS A 114 10.51 -6.79 -3.68
C LYS A 114 10.19 -7.00 -5.17
N LYS A 115 8.95 -7.36 -5.51
CA LYS A 115 8.51 -7.56 -6.90
C LYS A 115 8.72 -6.31 -7.74
N ILE A 116 8.41 -5.13 -7.20
CA ILE A 116 8.64 -3.84 -7.85
C ILE A 116 10.13 -3.66 -8.20
N PHE A 117 11.04 -3.88 -7.26
CA PHE A 117 12.48 -3.75 -7.51
C PHE A 117 13.04 -4.79 -8.50
N GLU A 118 12.40 -5.96 -8.62
CA GLU A 118 12.74 -7.00 -9.59
C GLU A 118 12.23 -6.67 -11.00
N THR A 119 11.07 -6.02 -11.12
CA THR A 119 10.46 -5.67 -12.41
C THR A 119 10.92 -4.32 -12.94
N ALA A 120 11.33 -3.41 -12.06
CA ALA A 120 11.75 -2.09 -12.46
C ALA A 120 13.16 -2.15 -13.08
N LYS A 121 13.23 -1.74 -14.35
CA LYS A 121 14.47 -1.69 -15.14
C LYS A 121 15.41 -0.61 -14.62
#